data_AF-A0A954SMF4-F1
#
_entry.id   AF-A0A954SMF4-F1
#
_cell.length_a   1.000
_cell.length_b   1.000
_cell.length_c   1.000
_cell.angle_alpha   90.00
_cell.angle_beta   90.00
_cell.angle_gamma   90.00
#
_symmetry.space_group_name_H-M   'P 1'
#
loop_
_entity.id
_entity.type
_entity.pdbx_description
1 polymer ?
#
loop_
_entity_poly.entity_id
_entity_poly.type
_entity_poly.pdbx_seq_one_letter_code
_entity_poly.pdbx_strand_id
1 'polypeptide(L)'
;DMVAVYDALKGKGRYMFAATFGNVHGSYKPGAVKLRPDILKSGQDAVIAKYGKEAEFDLVFHGGSGTPLHEIRETLAYGVVKMNIDTDTQYAFTRPVADFMYRNYDGVLKIDGEIGNKKQYDPRAYLKEAEKGVANRLGVACDDLCSSGKTLFRK
;
A
#
# COMPACT_ATOMS: atom_id res chain seq x y z
N ASP A 1 21.49 3.55 13.76
CA ASP A 1 20.06 3.53 14.17
C ASP A 1 19.49 2.14 14.34
N MET A 2 19.44 1.31 13.29
CA MET A 2 18.89 -0.06 13.38
C MET A 2 19.48 -0.90 14.52
N VAL A 3 20.80 -0.86 14.72
CA VAL A 3 21.47 -1.52 15.85
C VAL A 3 20.97 -1.03 17.21
N ALA A 4 20.73 0.28 17.37
CA ALA A 4 20.22 0.85 18.61
C ALA A 4 18.77 0.43 18.88
N VAL A 5 17.95 0.34 17.83
CA VAL A 5 16.59 -0.20 17.92
C VAL A 5 16.62 -1.67 18.36
N TYR A 6 17.52 -2.48 17.78
CA TYR A 6 17.68 -3.87 18.18
C TYR A 6 18.08 -3.97 19.65
N ASP A 7 19.05 -3.16 20.09
CA ASP A 7 19.51 -3.14 21.49
C ASP A 7 18.39 -2.78 22.48
N ALA A 8 17.52 -1.85 22.10
CA ALA A 8 16.38 -1.45 22.92
C ALA A 8 15.26 -2.50 22.98
N LEU A 9 15.08 -3.29 21.92
CA LEU A 9 13.94 -4.20 21.78
C LEU A 9 14.28 -5.68 21.96
N LYS A 10 15.57 -6.07 21.96
CA LYS A 10 15.98 -7.46 22.15
C LYS A 10 15.39 -8.03 23.45
N GLY A 11 14.80 -9.22 23.35
CA GLY A 11 14.13 -9.90 24.47
C GLY A 11 12.71 -9.41 24.78
N LYS A 12 12.15 -8.43 24.05
CA LYS A 12 10.77 -7.93 24.26
C LYS A 12 9.70 -8.64 23.42
N GLY A 13 10.04 -9.75 22.77
CA GLY A 13 9.16 -10.51 21.88
C GLY A 13 9.34 -10.16 20.40
N ARG A 14 8.42 -10.63 19.55
CA ARG A 14 8.45 -10.37 18.10
C ARG A 14 7.87 -8.99 17.79
N TYR A 15 8.55 -8.24 16.93
CA TYR A 15 8.13 -6.93 16.46
C TYR A 15 8.51 -6.75 14.99
N MET A 16 7.85 -5.80 14.32
CA MET A 16 8.24 -5.34 12.98
C MET A 16 8.77 -3.91 13.08
N PHE A 17 9.71 -3.54 12.22
CA PHE A 17 10.36 -2.25 12.28
C PHE A 17 10.11 -1.41 11.02
N ALA A 18 9.41 -0.28 11.20
CA ALA A 18 9.23 0.72 10.16
C ALA A 18 10.42 1.69 10.10
N ALA A 19 11.53 1.25 9.50
CA ALA A 19 12.67 2.13 9.26
C ALA A 19 12.35 3.12 8.13
N THR A 20 12.63 4.41 8.34
CA THR A 20 12.45 5.42 7.31
C THR A 20 13.64 5.46 6.37
N PHE A 21 13.38 5.47 5.07
CA PHE A 21 14.42 5.47 4.03
C PHE A 21 14.10 6.46 2.91
N GLY A 22 13.57 7.63 3.27
CA GLY A 22 13.14 8.67 2.31
C GLY A 22 11.69 8.53 1.84
N ASN A 23 10.94 7.59 2.43
CA ASN A 23 9.52 7.39 2.15
C ASN A 23 8.66 8.52 2.71
N VAL A 24 7.61 8.89 1.98
CA VAL A 24 6.68 9.97 2.32
C VAL A 24 5.24 9.45 2.19
N HIS A 25 4.32 9.94 3.02
CA HIS A 25 2.89 9.60 2.92
C HIS A 25 2.18 10.47 1.88
N GLY A 26 1.32 9.86 1.04
CA GLY A 26 0.54 10.54 -0.01
C GLY A 26 0.94 10.14 -1.42
N SER A 27 0.20 10.64 -2.42
CA SER A 27 0.57 10.51 -3.84
C SER A 27 1.34 11.74 -4.28
N TYR A 28 2.54 11.52 -4.80
CA TYR A 28 3.38 12.56 -5.36
C TYR A 28 3.60 12.34 -6.86
N LYS A 29 4.00 13.40 -7.58
CA LYS A 29 4.45 13.24 -8.96
C LYS A 29 5.68 12.31 -9.00
N PRO A 30 5.84 11.47 -10.04
CA PRO A 30 7.04 10.68 -10.23
C PRO A 30 8.31 11.53 -10.08
N GLY A 31 9.26 11.05 -9.28
CA GLY A 31 10.54 11.74 -9.01
C GLY A 31 10.54 12.75 -7.85
N ALA A 32 9.39 13.06 -7.25
CA ALA A 32 9.31 13.94 -6.08
C ALA A 32 9.72 13.25 -4.76
N VAL A 33 9.50 11.94 -4.67
CA VAL A 33 9.98 11.09 -3.58
C VAL A 33 11.31 10.48 -4.01
N LYS A 34 12.33 10.60 -3.15
CA LYS A 34 13.64 9.99 -3.36
C LYS A 34 13.85 8.93 -2.30
N LEU A 35 13.45 7.70 -2.61
CA LEU A 35 13.72 6.56 -1.75
C LEU A 35 15.22 6.25 -1.73
N ARG A 36 15.66 5.68 -0.62
CA ARG A 36 17.03 5.20 -0.38
C ARG A 36 16.99 3.76 0.17
N PRO A 37 16.54 2.76 -0.62
CA PRO A 37 16.43 1.38 -0.15
C PRO A 37 17.75 0.81 0.40
N ASP A 38 18.88 1.34 -0.05
CA ASP A 38 20.22 1.02 0.46
C ASP A 38 20.40 1.25 1.97
N ILE A 39 19.62 2.16 2.57
CA ILE A 39 19.57 2.36 4.03
C ILE A 39 19.03 1.10 4.73
N LEU A 40 18.03 0.43 4.14
CA LEU A 40 17.49 -0.81 4.70
C LEU A 40 18.53 -1.92 4.65
N LYS A 41 19.18 -2.10 3.49
CA LYS A 41 20.25 -3.08 3.32
C LYS A 41 21.38 -2.87 4.32
N SER A 42 21.91 -1.64 4.38
CA SER A 42 23.01 -1.30 5.28
C SER A 42 22.63 -1.48 6.76
N GLY A 43 21.36 -1.19 7.10
CA GLY A 43 20.82 -1.41 8.43
C GLY A 43 20.75 -2.88 8.83
N GLN A 44 20.25 -3.75 7.93
CA GLN A 44 20.25 -5.20 8.14
C GLN A 44 21.66 -5.74 8.27
N ASP A 45 22.56 -5.38 7.34
CA ASP A 45 23.96 -5.82 7.35
C ASP A 45 24.64 -5.47 8.68
N ALA A 46 24.43 -4.26 9.21
CA ALA A 46 25.01 -3.83 10.48
C ALA A 46 24.48 -4.61 11.69
N VAL A 47 23.19 -4.92 11.72
CA VAL A 47 22.56 -5.67 12.82
C VAL A 47 23.00 -7.14 12.77
N ILE A 48 23.00 -7.73 11.57
CA ILE A 48 23.44 -9.10 11.34
C ILE A 48 24.93 -9.26 11.69
N ALA A 49 25.78 -8.30 11.29
CA ALA A 49 27.20 -8.35 11.61
C ALA A 49 27.48 -8.33 13.13
N LYS A 50 26.62 -7.68 13.92
CA LYS A 50 26.81 -7.56 15.37
C LYS A 50 26.15 -8.69 16.17
N TYR A 51 24.98 -9.16 15.74
CA TYR A 51 24.13 -10.05 16.53
C TYR A 51 23.81 -11.39 15.85
N GLY A 52 24.28 -11.62 14.62
CA GLY A 52 23.98 -12.83 13.86
C GLY A 52 22.73 -12.71 13.00
N LYS A 53 22.49 -13.72 12.14
CA LYS A 53 21.41 -13.69 11.15
C LYS A 53 20.02 -13.69 11.79
N GLU A 54 19.84 -14.24 13.00
CA GLU A 54 18.54 -14.22 13.69
C GLU A 54 18.13 -12.81 14.15
N ALA A 55 19.04 -11.82 14.07
CA ALA A 55 18.76 -10.43 14.41
C ALA A 55 18.21 -9.61 13.24
N GLU A 56 18.09 -10.19 12.04
CA GLU A 56 17.48 -9.54 10.87
C GLU A 56 16.05 -9.07 11.19
N PHE A 57 15.73 -7.83 10.82
CA PHE A 57 14.42 -7.26 11.08
C PHE A 57 13.38 -7.70 10.05
N ASP A 58 12.16 -7.97 10.53
CA ASP A 58 10.94 -7.90 9.73
C ASP A 58 10.63 -6.41 9.47
N LEU A 59 11.00 -5.88 8.29
CA LEU A 59 10.85 -4.45 7.97
C LEU A 59 9.45 -4.10 7.44
N VAL A 60 9.04 -2.86 7.72
CA VAL A 60 7.78 -2.29 7.23
C VAL A 60 8.05 -1.07 6.35
N PHE A 61 7.56 -1.11 5.10
CA PHE A 61 7.59 0.01 4.18
C PHE A 61 6.31 0.86 4.31
N HIS A 62 6.43 2.03 4.95
CA HIS A 62 5.37 3.03 4.99
C HIS A 62 5.34 3.89 3.71
N GLY A 63 4.14 4.28 3.24
CA GLY A 63 4.02 5.18 2.08
C GLY A 63 4.33 4.51 0.75
N GLY A 64 3.81 3.30 0.51
CA GLY A 64 4.05 2.55 -0.72
C GLY A 64 3.26 3.03 -1.95
N SER A 65 2.31 3.95 -1.78
CA SER A 65 1.51 4.48 -2.91
C SER A 65 2.36 5.31 -3.86
N GLY A 66 2.22 5.06 -5.17
CA GLY A 66 2.99 5.76 -6.20
C GLY A 66 4.47 5.36 -6.33
N THR A 67 4.96 4.39 -5.54
CA THR A 67 6.33 3.90 -5.63
C THR A 67 6.53 3.06 -6.91
N PRO A 68 7.59 3.30 -7.70
CA PRO A 68 7.93 2.46 -8.84
C PRO A 68 8.16 0.99 -8.44
N LEU A 69 7.73 0.06 -9.30
CA LEU A 69 7.84 -1.37 -9.04
C LEU A 69 9.26 -1.81 -8.68
N HIS A 70 10.29 -1.31 -9.38
CA HIS A 70 11.67 -1.72 -9.11
C HIS A 70 12.14 -1.33 -7.70
N GLU A 71 11.75 -0.17 -7.19
CA GLU A 71 12.05 0.25 -5.81
C GLU A 71 11.29 -0.62 -4.80
N ILE A 72 10.03 -0.97 -5.07
CA ILE A 72 9.29 -1.95 -4.24
C ILE A 72 10.06 -3.27 -4.18
N ARG A 73 10.43 -3.83 -5.34
CA ARG A 73 11.14 -5.12 -5.42
C ARG A 73 12.49 -5.11 -4.71
N GLU A 74 13.23 -4.01 -4.82
CA GLU A 74 14.51 -3.85 -4.14
C GLU A 74 14.35 -3.96 -2.62
N THR A 75 13.32 -3.33 -2.04
CA THR A 75 13.08 -3.39 -0.59
C THR A 75 12.71 -4.80 -0.09
N LEU A 76 12.07 -5.62 -0.92
CA LEU A 76 11.76 -7.02 -0.57
C LEU A 76 13.04 -7.85 -0.36
N ALA A 77 14.10 -7.56 -1.14
CA ALA A 77 15.39 -8.22 -0.98
C ALA A 77 16.10 -7.83 0.33
N TYR A 78 15.66 -6.76 0.99
CA TYR A 78 16.25 -6.22 2.22
C TYR A 78 15.40 -6.52 3.47
N GLY A 79 14.42 -7.41 3.37
CA GLY A 79 13.62 -7.86 4.51
C GLY A 79 12.34 -7.08 4.75
N VAL A 80 11.84 -6.30 3.78
CA VAL A 80 10.47 -5.76 3.87
C VAL A 80 9.47 -6.89 3.75
N VAL A 81 8.65 -7.07 4.79
CA VAL A 81 7.60 -8.08 4.86
C VAL A 81 6.19 -7.48 4.86
N LYS A 82 6.08 -6.16 5.04
CA LYS A 82 4.81 -5.43 5.08
C LYS A 82 4.97 -4.07 4.40
N MET A 83 4.06 -3.75 3.49
CA MET A 83 3.97 -2.41 2.90
C MET A 83 2.61 -1.79 3.21
N ASN A 84 2.58 -0.51 3.58
CA ASN A 84 1.36 0.26 3.74
C ASN A 84 0.95 0.90 2.41
N ILE A 85 -0.28 0.66 1.99
CA ILE A 85 -0.93 1.29 0.84
C ILE A 85 -2.22 1.95 1.32
N ASP A 86 -2.43 3.21 0.93
CA ASP A 86 -3.64 3.95 1.32
C ASP A 86 -4.09 4.87 0.18
N THR A 87 -3.26 5.84 -0.21
CA THR A 87 -3.66 6.83 -1.23
C THR A 87 -4.05 6.21 -2.56
N ASP A 88 -3.32 5.20 -3.03
CA ASP A 88 -3.69 4.49 -4.26
C ASP A 88 -5.03 3.74 -4.13
N THR A 89 -5.34 3.17 -2.95
CA THR A 89 -6.62 2.51 -2.70
C THR A 89 -7.77 3.51 -2.58
N GLN A 90 -7.53 4.69 -1.98
CA GLN A 90 -8.51 5.79 -1.96
C GLN A 90 -8.84 6.26 -3.38
N TYR A 91 -7.83 6.42 -4.23
CA TYR A 91 -8.03 6.79 -5.63
C TYR A 91 -8.78 5.68 -6.40
N ALA A 92 -8.39 4.42 -6.23
CA ALA A 92 -9.04 3.28 -6.87
C ALA A 92 -10.52 3.14 -6.46
N PHE A 93 -10.86 3.49 -5.22
CA PHE A 93 -12.24 3.54 -4.74
C PHE A 93 -13.02 4.70 -5.37
N THR A 94 -12.43 5.90 -5.38
CA THR A 94 -13.12 7.14 -5.77
C THR A 94 -13.29 7.25 -7.30
N ARG A 95 -12.33 6.76 -8.07
CA ARG A 95 -12.31 6.86 -9.55
C ARG A 95 -13.58 6.33 -10.24
N PRO A 96 -14.10 5.12 -9.93
CA PRO A 96 -15.33 4.62 -10.53
C PRO A 96 -16.58 5.35 -10.00
N VAL A 97 -16.58 5.85 -8.76
CA VAL A 97 -17.68 6.68 -8.24
C VAL A 97 -17.79 7.97 -9.04
N ALA A 98 -16.66 8.66 -9.26
CA ALA A 98 -16.64 9.87 -10.08
C ALA A 98 -17.13 9.59 -11.52
N ASP A 99 -16.65 8.50 -12.15
CA ASP A 99 -17.11 8.06 -13.48
C ASP A 99 -18.63 7.89 -13.52
N PHE A 100 -19.16 7.18 -12.52
CA PHE A 100 -20.57 6.85 -12.43
C PHE A 100 -21.42 8.11 -12.29
N MET A 101 -21.02 9.04 -11.42
CA MET A 101 -21.76 10.29 -11.22
C MET A 101 -21.79 11.12 -12.49
N TYR A 102 -20.68 11.26 -13.21
CA TYR A 102 -20.64 12.05 -14.45
C TYR A 102 -21.45 11.41 -15.57
N ARG A 103 -21.38 10.08 -15.73
CA ARG A 103 -22.09 9.37 -16.80
C ARG A 103 -23.59 9.23 -16.56
N ASN A 104 -24.04 9.37 -15.33
CA ASN A 104 -25.43 9.21 -14.92
C ASN A 104 -25.96 10.49 -14.26
N TYR A 105 -25.41 11.66 -14.60
CA TYR A 105 -25.66 12.94 -13.93
C TYR A 105 -27.16 13.27 -13.79
N ASP A 106 -27.90 13.10 -14.87
CA ASP A 106 -29.36 13.29 -14.96
C ASP A 106 -30.18 12.24 -14.19
N GLY A 107 -29.59 11.06 -13.97
CA GLY A 107 -30.19 9.97 -13.22
C GLY A 107 -29.93 10.02 -11.71
N VAL A 108 -28.76 10.51 -11.30
CA VAL A 108 -28.40 10.64 -9.87
C VAL A 108 -28.96 11.91 -9.24
N LEU A 109 -29.43 12.86 -10.05
CA LEU A 109 -30.06 14.12 -9.63
C LEU A 109 -31.53 14.18 -10.08
N LYS A 110 -32.26 15.16 -9.54
CA LYS A 110 -33.60 15.56 -9.99
C LYS A 110 -33.47 16.85 -10.77
N ILE A 111 -33.61 16.80 -12.09
CA ILE A 111 -33.36 17.91 -13.02
C ILE A 111 -34.60 18.14 -13.87
N ASP A 112 -34.90 19.41 -14.17
CA ASP A 112 -36.00 19.82 -15.06
C ASP A 112 -37.39 19.26 -14.71
N GLY A 113 -37.63 19.01 -13.41
CA GLY A 113 -38.90 18.46 -12.91
C GLY A 113 -38.94 16.92 -12.83
N GLU A 114 -37.89 16.22 -13.28
CA GLU A 114 -37.77 14.77 -13.19
C GLU A 114 -37.45 14.28 -11.78
N ILE A 115 -37.78 13.01 -11.49
CA ILE A 115 -37.62 12.41 -10.15
C ILE A 115 -36.30 11.67 -9.94
N GLY A 116 -35.41 11.70 -10.92
CA GLY A 116 -34.18 10.91 -10.96
C GLY A 116 -34.44 9.42 -11.19
N ASN A 117 -33.38 8.62 -11.17
CA ASN A 117 -33.45 7.18 -11.42
C ASN A 117 -32.97 6.38 -10.21
N LYS A 118 -33.91 5.67 -9.58
CA LYS A 118 -33.64 4.82 -8.41
C LYS A 118 -32.50 3.84 -8.60
N LYS A 119 -32.32 3.28 -9.80
CA LYS A 119 -31.23 2.33 -10.07
C LYS A 119 -29.86 3.01 -10.11
N GLN A 120 -29.81 4.31 -10.36
CA GLN A 120 -28.57 5.07 -10.48
C GLN A 120 -28.21 5.77 -9.17
N TYR A 121 -29.18 6.37 -8.46
CA TYR A 121 -28.88 6.99 -7.15
C TYR A 121 -28.78 5.97 -5.99
N ASP A 122 -29.18 4.71 -6.18
CA ASP A 122 -28.97 3.66 -5.19
C ASP A 122 -27.46 3.52 -4.91
N PRO A 123 -27.00 3.73 -3.66
CA PRO A 123 -25.58 3.69 -3.35
C PRO A 123 -24.89 2.39 -3.76
N ARG A 124 -25.60 1.27 -3.76
CA ARG A 124 -25.06 -0.03 -4.14
C ARG A 124 -24.64 -0.08 -5.60
N ALA A 125 -25.21 0.75 -6.46
CA ALA A 125 -24.87 0.78 -7.88
C ALA A 125 -23.43 1.23 -8.10
N TYR A 126 -23.01 2.34 -7.48
CA TYR A 126 -21.66 2.89 -7.64
C TYR A 126 -20.68 2.38 -6.59
N LEU A 127 -21.12 2.03 -5.38
CA LEU A 127 -20.24 1.47 -4.36
C LEU A 127 -19.75 0.06 -4.71
N LYS A 128 -20.53 -0.73 -5.46
CA LYS A 128 -20.08 -2.02 -6.00
C LYS A 128 -18.90 -1.87 -6.96
N GLU A 129 -18.92 -0.83 -7.79
CA GLU A 129 -17.81 -0.55 -8.70
C GLU A 129 -16.60 0.03 -7.95
N ALA A 130 -16.83 0.82 -6.89
CA ALA A 130 -15.79 1.29 -5.98
C ALA A 130 -15.05 0.14 -5.28
N GLU A 131 -15.80 -0.84 -4.75
CA GLU A 131 -15.25 -2.04 -4.12
C GLU A 131 -14.40 -2.86 -5.10
N LYS A 132 -14.90 -3.09 -6.33
CA LYS A 132 -14.12 -3.74 -7.40
C LYS A 132 -12.85 -2.97 -7.72
N GLY A 133 -12.90 -1.64 -7.76
CA GLY A 133 -11.74 -0.79 -7.98
C GLY A 133 -10.64 -1.04 -6.94
N VAL A 134 -11.00 -1.07 -5.66
CA VAL A 134 -10.08 -1.38 -4.56
C VAL A 134 -9.56 -2.82 -4.66
N ALA A 135 -10.43 -3.80 -4.91
CA ALA A 135 -10.04 -5.21 -5.04
C ALA A 135 -8.99 -5.40 -6.16
N ASN A 136 -9.21 -4.76 -7.32
CA ASN A 136 -8.25 -4.77 -8.42
C ASN A 136 -6.92 -4.12 -8.02
N ARG A 137 -6.95 -2.96 -7.34
CA ARG A 137 -5.71 -2.29 -6.89
C ARG A 137 -4.94 -3.12 -5.87
N LEU A 138 -5.63 -3.82 -4.97
CA LEU A 138 -5.03 -4.75 -4.02
C LEU A 138 -4.42 -5.97 -4.73
N GLY A 139 -5.07 -6.50 -5.77
CA GLY A 139 -4.50 -7.56 -6.61
C GLY A 139 -3.14 -7.16 -7.19
N VAL A 140 -3.05 -5.96 -7.78
CA VAL A 140 -1.78 -5.39 -8.26
C VAL A 140 -0.75 -5.27 -7.13
N ALA A 141 -1.16 -4.80 -5.94
CA ALA A 141 -0.25 -4.70 -4.79
C ALA A 141 0.28 -6.08 -4.35
N CYS A 142 -0.55 -7.13 -4.40
CA CYS A 142 -0.12 -8.50 -4.13
C CYS A 142 0.91 -9.00 -5.15
N ASP A 143 0.72 -8.67 -6.43
CA ASP A 143 1.68 -8.99 -7.48
C ASP A 143 3.00 -8.24 -7.25
N ASP A 144 2.94 -6.93 -7.03
CA ASP A 144 4.08 -6.04 -6.72
C ASP A 144 4.88 -6.49 -5.50
N LEU A 145 4.21 -7.09 -4.51
CA LEU A 145 4.82 -7.63 -3.29
C LEU A 145 5.18 -9.11 -3.39
N CYS A 146 4.99 -9.75 -4.55
CA CYS A 146 5.29 -11.18 -4.74
C CYS A 146 4.50 -12.09 -3.79
N SER A 147 3.33 -11.66 -3.31
CA SER A 147 2.47 -12.41 -2.38
C SER A 147 1.32 -13.14 -3.05
N SER A 148 1.01 -12.83 -4.31
CA SER A 148 -0.04 -13.52 -5.08
C SER A 148 0.18 -15.03 -5.12
N GLY A 149 -0.91 -15.78 -4.87
CA GLY A 149 -0.89 -17.25 -4.84
C GLY A 149 -0.23 -17.87 -3.59
N LYS A 150 0.26 -17.07 -2.63
CA LYS A 150 0.98 -17.55 -1.43
C LYS A 150 0.13 -17.52 -0.15
N THR A 151 -1.19 -17.65 -0.27
CA THR A 151 -2.07 -17.73 0.90
C THR A 151 -1.70 -18.92 1.79
N LEU A 152 -1.68 -18.71 3.11
CA LEU A 152 -1.51 -19.79 4.09
C LEU A 152 -2.78 -20.64 4.23
N PHE A 153 -3.95 -20.07 3.90
CA PHE A 153 -5.19 -20.80 3.81
C PHE A 153 -5.17 -21.64 2.54
N ARG A 154 -5.11 -22.98 2.69
CA ARG A 154 -5.38 -23.90 1.60
C ARG A 154 -6.86 -23.81 1.24
N LYS A 155 -7.16 -23.72 -0.06
CA LYS A 155 -8.52 -24.02 -0.55
C LYS A 155 -8.79 -25.52 -0.42
#